data_AF-A0A847VPJ4-F1
#
_entry.id   AF-A0A847VPJ4-F1
#
_cell.length_a   1.000
_cell.length_b   1.000
_cell.length_c   1.000
_cell.angle_alpha   90.00
_cell.angle_beta   90.00
_cell.angle_gamma   90.00
#
_symmetry.space_group_name_H-M   'P 1'
#
loop_
_entity.id
_entity.type
_entity.pdbx_description
1 polymer ?
#
loop_
_entity_poly.entity_id
_entity_poly.type
_entity_poly.pdbx_seq_one_letter_code
_entity_poly.pdbx_strand_id
1 'polypeptide(L)' 'AQLYALSYVYNLSKRSALYANAATLRNKGAANFSIAGGPAGARPGTNHDGYEVGMRHAF' A
#
# COMPACT_ATOMS: atom_id res chain seq x y z
N ALA A 1 -12.01 -10.84 -2.37
CA ALA A 1 -10.58 -10.52 -2.60
C ALA A 1 -9.82 -10.66 -1.28
N GLN A 2 -8.50 -10.81 -1.32
CA GLN A 2 -7.64 -10.88 -0.13
C GLN A 2 -6.59 -9.78 -0.24
N LEU A 3 -6.43 -8.97 0.81
CA LEU A 3 -5.39 -7.95 0.89
C LEU A 3 -4.41 -8.35 1.98
N TYR A 4 -3.12 -8.37 1.65
CA TYR A 4 -2.03 -8.52 2.61
C TYR A 4 -1.22 -7.24 2.58
N ALA A 5 -0.91 -6.69 3.74
CA ALA A 5 -0.12 -5.47 3.86
C ALA A 5 0.92 -5.62 4.96
N LEU A 6 2.09 -5.05 4.73
CA LEU A 6 3.19 -4.93 5.66
C LEU A 6 3.64 -3.48 5.72
N SER A 7 3.85 -2.99 6.93
CA SER A 7 4.29 -1.62 7.18
C SER A 7 5.45 -1.63 8.15
N TYR A 8 6.44 -0.79 7.89
CA TYR A 8 7.57 -0.56 8.77
C TYR A 8 7.75 0.93 8.99
N VAL A 9 7.94 1.34 10.24
CA VAL A 9 8.17 2.74 10.62
C VAL A 9 9.46 2.82 11.42
N TYR A 10 10.38 3.65 10.95
CA TYR A 10 11.63 3.95 11.62
C TYR A 10 11.59 5.38 12.17
N ASN A 11 11.61 5.52 13.50
CA ASN A 11 11.63 6.83 14.14
C ASN A 11 13.05 7.37 14.17
N LEU A 12 13.31 8.44 13.41
CA LEU A 12 14.57 9.20 13.46
C LEU A 12 14.64 10.08 14.72
N SER A 13 13.49 10.57 15.17
CA SER A 13 13.33 11.52 16.28
C SER A 13 11.90 11.44 16.83
N LYS A 14 11.62 12.13 17.94
CA LYS A 14 10.24 12.38 18.41
C LYS A 14 9.36 13.06 17.35
N ARG A 15 9.99 13.78 16.41
CA ARG A 15 9.32 14.59 15.38
C ARG A 15 9.45 14.03 13.97
N SER A 16 10.35 13.09 13.71
CA SER A 16 10.63 12.59 12.36
C SER A 16 10.57 11.08 12.32
N ALA A 17 9.89 10.53 11.31
CA ALA A 17 9.92 9.10 11.04
C ALA A 17 9.96 8.82 9.54
N LEU A 18 10.73 7.81 9.15
CA LEU A 18 10.66 7.17 7.84
C LEU A 18 9.65 6.04 7.92
N TYR A 19 8.96 5.78 6.82
CA TYR A 19 8.04 4.67 6.74
C TYR A 19 8.09 4.01 5.36
N ALA A 20 7.85 2.71 5.35
CA ALA A 20 7.72 1.91 4.14
C ALA A 20 6.49 1.00 4.29
N ASN A 21 5.68 0.93 3.25
CA ASN A 21 4.52 0.05 3.15
C ASN A 21 4.65 -0.82 1.89
N ALA A 22 4.25 -2.08 2.01
CA ALA A 22 4.10 -3.00 0.90
C ALA A 22 2.75 -3.70 1.03
N ALA A 23 1.98 -3.77 -0.04
CA ALA A 23 0.68 -4.41 -0.05
C ALA A 23 0.48 -5.25 -1.31
N THR A 24 -0.18 -6.39 -1.18
CA THR A 24 -0.61 -7.25 -2.29
C THR A 24 -2.10 -7.55 -2.16
N LEU A 25 -2.83 -7.25 -3.22
CA LEU A 25 -4.27 -7.41 -3.35
C LEU A 25 -4.57 -8.49 -4.37
N ARG A 26 -5.14 -9.59 -3.91
CA ARG A 26 -5.54 -10.73 -4.72
C ARG A 26 -7.03 -10.68 -4.99
N ASN A 27 -7.40 -10.28 -6.20
CA ASN A 27 -8.77 -10.33 -6.68
C ASN A 27 -9.10 -11.75 -7.14
N LYS A 28 -10.32 -12.23 -6.87
CA LYS A 28 -10.81 -13.54 -7.31
C LYS A 28 -12.12 -13.35 -8.06
N GLY A 29 -12.33 -14.11 -9.13
CA GLY A 29 -13.52 -13.98 -9.98
C GLY A 29 -13.65 -12.58 -10.58
N ALA A 30 -14.86 -12.02 -10.56
CA ALA A 30 -15.14 -10.68 -11.10
C ALA A 30 -14.76 -9.52 -10.14
N ALA A 31 -14.08 -9.79 -9.02
CA ALA A 31 -13.69 -8.75 -8.07
C ALA A 31 -12.72 -7.75 -8.72
N ASN A 32 -12.95 -6.45 -8.49
CA ASN A 32 -12.23 -5.38 -9.15
C ASN A 32 -11.71 -4.31 -8.18
N PHE A 33 -11.09 -4.76 -7.08
CA PHE A 33 -10.52 -3.84 -6.09
C PHE A 33 -9.15 -3.35 -6.56
N SER A 34 -8.81 -2.08 -6.27
CA SER A 34 -7.51 -1.47 -6.54
C SER A 34 -6.86 -0.95 -5.26
N ILE A 35 -5.53 -0.88 -5.24
CA ILE A 35 -4.78 -0.21 -4.16
C ILE A 35 -4.88 1.31 -4.38
N ALA A 36 -5.10 2.07 -3.29
CA ALA A 36 -5.15 3.53 -3.34
C ALA A 36 -3.82 4.10 -3.85
N GLY A 37 -3.86 5.03 -4.81
CA GLY A 37 -2.66 5.54 -5.49
C GLY A 37 -2.15 4.66 -6.63
N GLY A 38 -2.74 3.48 -6.86
CA GLY A 38 -2.47 2.64 -8.03
C GLY A 38 -3.15 3.14 -9.31
N PRO A 39 -2.77 2.60 -10.49
CA PRO A 39 -3.35 2.99 -11.77
C PRO A 39 -4.88 2.79 -11.79
N ALA A 40 -5.59 3.79 -12.30
CA ALA A 40 -7.05 3.75 -12.42
C ALA A 40 -7.48 2.66 -13.42
N GLY A 41 -8.56 1.94 -13.07
CA GLY A 41 -9.09 0.87 -13.93
C GLY A 41 -8.45 -0.48 -13.66
N ALA A 42 -8.59 -0.99 -12.42
CA ALA A 42 -8.39 -2.41 -12.19
C ALA A 42 -9.27 -3.19 -13.19
N ARG A 43 -8.70 -4.25 -13.78
CA ARG A 43 -9.45 -5.19 -14.61
C ARG A 43 -9.94 -6.32 -13.70
N PRO A 44 -11.20 -6.79 -13.82
CA PRO A 44 -11.74 -7.82 -12.93
C PRO A 44 -10.82 -9.05 -12.82
N GLY A 45 -10.56 -9.49 -11.61
CA GLY A 45 -9.70 -10.65 -11.31
C GLY A 45 -8.19 -10.38 -11.35
N THR A 46 -7.77 -9.13 -11.57
CA THR A 46 -6.33 -8.79 -11.61
C THR A 46 -5.77 -8.59 -10.21
N ASN A 47 -4.59 -9.14 -9.95
CA ASN A 47 -3.90 -8.88 -8.69
C ASN A 47 -3.12 -7.56 -8.77
N HIS A 48 -3.02 -6.85 -7.65
CA HIS A 48 -2.28 -5.59 -7.56
C HIS A 48 -1.24 -5.67 -6.47
N ASP A 49 -0.01 -5.28 -6.78
CA ASP A 49 1.04 -5.09 -5.79
C ASP A 49 1.35 -3.59 -5.70
N GLY A 50 1.53 -3.09 -4.48
CA GLY A 50 1.74 -1.68 -4.19
C GLY A 50 2.86 -1.51 -3.17
N TYR A 51 3.71 -0.53 -3.40
CA TYR A 51 4.81 -0.18 -2.51
C TYR A 51 4.80 1.34 -2.29
N GLU A 52 4.99 1.76 -1.06
CA GLU A 52 5.09 3.16 -0.68
C GLU A 52 6.28 3.33 0.26
N VAL A 53 7.07 4.38 0.05
CA VAL A 53 8.10 4.81 1.00
C VAL A 53 7.99 6.32 1.17
N GLY A 54 8.14 6.78 2.39
CA GLY A 54 8.00 8.19 2.70
C GLY A 54 8.62 8.60 4.03
N MET A 55 8.50 9.88 4.30
CA MET A 55 8.94 10.52 5.53
C MET A 55 7.82 11.39 6.08
N ARG A 56 7.60 11.33 7.39
CA ARG A 56 6.77 12.30 8.11
C ARG A 56 7.62 13.13 9.06
N HIS A 57 7.33 14.42 9.13
CA HIS A 57 7.91 15.35 10.08
C HIS A 57 6.78 16.13 10.78
N ALA A 58 6.77 16.12 12.10
CA ALA A 58 5.82 16.84 12.95
C ALA A 58 6.49 18.09 13.53
N PHE A 59 5.79 19.22 13.46
CA PHE A 59 6.30 20.53 13.86
C PHE A 59 5.99 20.85 15.32
#